data_AF-A0A3A9E3Q0-F1
#
_entry.id   AF-A0A3A9E3Q0-F1
#
_cell.length_a   1.000
_cell.length_b   1.000
_cell.length_c   1.000
_cell.angle_alpha   90.00
_cell.angle_beta   90.00
_cell.angle_gamma   90.00
#
_symmetry.space_group_name_H-M   'P 1'
#
loop_
_entity.id
_entity.type
_entity.pdbx_description
1 polymer ?
#
loop_
_entity_poly.entity_id
_entity_poly.type
_entity_poly.pdbx_seq_one_letter_code
_entity_poly.pdbx_strand_id
1 'polypeptide(L)'
;MEKRGLEELKKKPSLKKNLCCLSVLFMISCLLEVTLFQYRHYESFGNEAVSLPFEGGRGLVNIEGNIWEVVGEEDVYLEVSQLDLDVKNIHIDFLFPKLGETAVKKLPFHFNIRDEGSSAYYELPERVFYHHILQSQYIRLHPYGKCLGVRIYPQLELGEQIEVIKWSFNSQVPAMLSLKRTLFLFMVFSLLFLIRPSSELYQYLYIDKFPFRKLLIVGFALVQIFLFSRIVRWNQFFLDPKEPHHQQYYMLTEALLQGELFLLKPPPEGLIELENPYDYKERLELSQRTGEEIYWDVGYYEGKYFVYFGVGPVLLFYLPYYMLTGSHLPTYQGVFLCSVLLVLAVLAFVGEIIKKWYRNTPFLIYLLL
;
A
#
# COMPACT_ATOMS: atom_id res chain seq x y z
N MET A 1 41.64 -4.46 36.60
CA MET A 1 40.32 -5.13 36.60
C MET A 1 39.72 -5.34 35.19
N GLU A 2 40.33 -4.83 34.12
CA GLU A 2 39.79 -4.92 32.74
C GLU A 2 40.02 -6.26 32.00
N LYS A 3 41.00 -7.07 32.40
CA LYS A 3 41.30 -8.35 31.71
C LYS A 3 40.30 -9.48 32.03
N ARG A 4 39.54 -9.38 33.13
CA ARG A 4 38.62 -10.45 33.57
C ARG A 4 37.27 -10.46 32.83
N GLY A 5 36.84 -9.31 32.29
CA GLY A 5 35.59 -9.20 31.51
C GLY A 5 35.71 -9.68 30.06
N LEU A 6 36.93 -9.67 29.49
CA LEU A 6 37.18 -10.14 28.12
C LEU A 6 37.39 -11.66 28.00
N GLU A 7 37.72 -12.35 29.10
CA GLU A 7 37.84 -13.81 29.10
C GLU A 7 36.50 -14.54 29.24
N GLU A 8 35.47 -13.93 29.85
CA GLU A 8 34.13 -14.54 29.89
C GLU A 8 33.42 -14.55 28.53
N LEU A 9 33.81 -13.66 27.60
CA LEU A 9 33.31 -13.63 26.22
C LEU A 9 33.85 -14.77 25.33
N LYS A 10 34.77 -15.62 25.83
CA LYS A 10 35.40 -16.71 25.06
C LYS A 10 34.81 -18.11 25.29
N LYS A 11 33.68 -18.27 25.97
CA LYS A 11 32.98 -19.57 25.97
C LYS A 11 32.15 -19.71 24.70
N LYS A 12 32.68 -20.44 23.71
CA LYS A 12 31.90 -20.89 22.54
C LYS A 12 30.59 -21.51 23.05
N PRO A 13 29.42 -20.98 22.65
CA PRO A 13 28.15 -21.58 23.08
C PRO A 13 28.10 -23.02 22.58
N SER A 14 27.74 -23.95 23.47
CA SER A 14 27.62 -25.36 23.10
C SER A 14 26.60 -25.51 21.97
N LEU A 15 26.86 -26.43 21.04
CA LEU A 15 25.96 -26.73 19.92
C LEU A 15 24.51 -26.92 20.38
N LYS A 16 24.33 -27.58 21.55
CA LYS A 16 23.05 -27.77 22.23
C LYS A 16 22.34 -26.45 22.59
N LYS A 17 23.08 -25.44 23.06
CA LYS A 17 22.52 -24.11 23.40
C LYS A 17 22.04 -23.38 22.16
N ASN A 18 22.80 -23.43 21.06
CA ASN A 18 22.39 -22.81 19.80
C ASN A 18 21.16 -23.49 19.20
N LEU A 19 21.10 -24.83 19.26
CA LEU A 19 19.94 -25.59 18.81
C LEU A 19 18.69 -25.24 19.63
N CYS A 20 18.82 -25.13 20.95
CA CYS A 20 17.72 -24.69 21.82
C CYS A 20 17.22 -23.29 21.47
N CYS A 21 18.12 -22.33 21.22
CA CYS A 21 17.72 -20.98 20.79
C CYS A 21 16.98 -21.00 19.44
N LEU A 22 17.46 -21.75 18.45
CA LEU A 22 16.78 -21.88 17.16
C LEU A 22 15.37 -22.48 17.32
N SER A 23 15.21 -23.48 18.18
CA SER A 23 13.88 -24.01 18.50
C SER A 23 12.97 -22.95 19.12
N VAL A 24 13.48 -22.11 20.03
CA VAL A 24 12.71 -20.99 20.60
C VAL A 24 12.32 -19.98 19.51
N LEU A 25 13.20 -19.61 18.59
CA LEU A 25 12.89 -18.69 17.50
C LEU A 25 11.83 -19.26 16.55
N PHE A 26 11.88 -20.57 16.29
CA PHE A 26 10.83 -21.25 15.53
C PHE A 26 9.49 -21.20 16.26
N MET A 27 9.48 -21.48 17.57
CA MET A 27 8.28 -21.37 18.40
C MET A 27 7.71 -19.95 18.42
N ILE A 28 8.55 -18.92 18.50
CA ILE A 28 8.13 -17.52 18.40
C ILE A 28 7.51 -17.24 17.02
N SER A 29 8.11 -17.76 15.94
CA SER A 29 7.58 -17.60 14.58
C SER A 29 6.19 -18.24 14.45
N CYS A 30 6.00 -19.45 15.01
CA CYS A 30 4.70 -20.11 15.08
C CYS A 30 3.70 -19.34 15.95
N LEU A 31 4.14 -18.80 17.09
CA LEU A 31 3.29 -18.01 17.97
C LEU A 31 2.78 -16.76 17.25
N LEU A 32 3.66 -16.02 16.56
CA LEU A 32 3.28 -14.85 15.76
C LEU A 32 2.32 -15.24 14.64
N GLU A 33 2.56 -16.39 13.99
CA GLU A 33 1.70 -16.91 12.92
C GLU A 33 0.29 -17.19 13.40
N VAL A 34 0.13 -17.77 14.59
CA VAL A 34 -1.18 -18.09 15.18
C VAL A 34 -1.83 -16.86 15.79
N THR A 35 -1.05 -15.90 16.32
CA THR A 35 -1.58 -14.70 17.00
C THR A 35 -1.66 -13.49 16.08
N LEU A 36 -0.54 -12.78 15.92
CA LEU A 36 -0.44 -11.51 15.20
C LEU A 36 -0.97 -11.62 13.77
N PHE A 37 -0.61 -12.68 13.04
CA PHE A 37 -1.03 -12.81 11.63
C PHE A 37 -2.44 -13.37 11.45
N GLN A 38 -3.07 -13.87 12.52
CA GLN A 38 -4.50 -14.22 12.54
C GLN A 38 -5.36 -13.17 13.23
N TYR A 39 -4.89 -11.92 13.37
CA TYR A 39 -5.66 -10.86 14.03
C TYR A 39 -7.08 -10.72 13.45
N ARG A 40 -7.28 -10.96 12.14
CA ARG A 40 -8.61 -10.93 11.50
C ARG A 40 -9.54 -12.03 12.00
N HIS A 41 -9.00 -13.24 12.22
CA HIS A 41 -9.76 -14.34 12.80
C HIS A 41 -10.26 -13.95 14.20
N TYR A 42 -9.36 -13.42 15.03
CA TYR A 42 -9.71 -12.98 16.39
C TYR A 42 -10.62 -11.75 16.44
N GLU A 43 -10.43 -10.79 15.53
CA GLU A 43 -11.28 -9.61 15.41
C GLU A 43 -12.71 -9.97 14.99
N SER A 44 -12.85 -11.01 14.17
CA SER A 44 -14.15 -11.55 13.79
C SER A 44 -14.73 -12.56 14.78
N PHE A 45 -14.01 -12.83 15.87
CA PHE A 45 -14.44 -13.79 16.87
C PHE A 45 -15.68 -13.26 17.60
N GLY A 46 -16.77 -14.04 17.60
CA GLY A 46 -18.06 -13.61 18.15
C GLY A 46 -18.90 -12.77 17.20
N ASN A 47 -18.49 -12.59 15.94
CA ASN A 47 -19.40 -12.03 14.94
C ASN A 47 -20.52 -13.03 14.62
N GLU A 48 -21.74 -12.51 14.51
CA GLU A 48 -22.91 -13.28 14.08
C GLU A 48 -23.16 -13.02 12.60
N ALA A 49 -23.07 -14.07 11.79
CA ALA A 49 -23.23 -13.96 10.35
C ALA A 49 -24.69 -13.69 9.99
N VAL A 50 -24.94 -12.63 9.22
CA VAL A 50 -26.27 -12.27 8.72
C VAL A 50 -26.28 -12.33 7.20
N SER A 51 -27.11 -13.21 6.64
CA SER A 51 -27.30 -13.31 5.18
C SER A 51 -28.64 -12.68 4.81
N LEU A 52 -28.59 -11.66 3.96
CA LEU A 52 -29.76 -11.02 3.39
C LEU A 52 -29.79 -11.27 1.87
N PRO A 53 -30.98 -11.38 1.25
CA PRO A 53 -31.09 -11.56 -0.19
C PRO A 53 -30.58 -10.32 -0.93
N PHE A 54 -30.12 -10.54 -2.16
CA PHE A 54 -29.71 -9.47 -3.07
C PHE A 54 -30.86 -9.07 -3.99
N GLU A 55 -30.87 -7.78 -4.32
CA GLU A 55 -31.60 -7.23 -5.45
C GLU A 55 -30.60 -6.89 -6.56
N GLY A 56 -30.88 -7.28 -7.80
CA GLY A 56 -30.03 -6.94 -8.95
C GLY A 56 -30.35 -5.56 -9.49
N GLY A 57 -29.32 -4.82 -9.89
CA GLY A 57 -29.49 -3.63 -10.73
C GLY A 57 -30.01 -4.00 -12.13
N ARG A 58 -30.37 -2.98 -12.93
CA ARG A 58 -31.00 -3.19 -14.26
C ARG A 58 -30.11 -4.01 -15.22
N GLY A 59 -28.79 -3.93 -15.08
CA GLY A 59 -27.83 -4.65 -15.91
C GLY A 59 -27.48 -6.06 -15.42
N LEU A 60 -27.90 -6.46 -14.22
CA LEU A 60 -27.57 -7.75 -13.63
C LEU A 60 -28.85 -8.46 -13.14
N VAL A 61 -29.31 -9.45 -13.90
CA VAL A 61 -30.59 -10.12 -13.67
C VAL A 61 -30.39 -11.52 -13.13
N ASN A 62 -31.20 -11.91 -12.15
CA ASN A 62 -31.24 -13.28 -11.64
C ASN A 62 -31.94 -14.20 -12.66
N ILE A 63 -31.25 -15.23 -13.15
CA ILE A 63 -31.84 -16.21 -14.08
C ILE A 63 -32.51 -17.34 -13.29
N GLU A 64 -31.73 -17.95 -12.38
CA GLU A 64 -32.15 -19.14 -11.65
C GLU A 64 -31.35 -19.24 -10.34
N GLY A 65 -32.08 -19.33 -9.21
CA GLY A 65 -31.47 -19.49 -7.90
C GLY A 65 -30.51 -18.36 -7.55
N ASN A 66 -29.21 -18.69 -7.45
CA ASN A 66 -28.15 -17.74 -7.13
C ASN A 66 -27.32 -17.32 -8.36
N ILE A 67 -27.78 -17.65 -9.58
CA ILE A 67 -27.10 -17.35 -10.84
C ILE A 67 -27.61 -16.03 -11.39
N TRP A 68 -26.67 -15.12 -11.65
CA TRP A 68 -26.90 -13.79 -12.20
C TRP A 68 -26.21 -13.65 -13.54
N GLU A 69 -26.87 -13.04 -14.51
CA GLU A 69 -26.33 -12.75 -15.84
C GLU A 69 -26.31 -11.26 -16.12
N VAL A 70 -25.22 -10.82 -16.75
CA VAL A 70 -25.08 -9.46 -17.23
C VAL A 70 -25.88 -9.31 -18.52
N VAL A 71 -26.96 -8.54 -18.47
CA VAL A 71 -27.87 -8.30 -19.60
C VAL A 71 -27.76 -6.89 -20.18
N GLY A 72 -27.05 -5.99 -19.51
CA GLY A 72 -26.83 -4.61 -19.95
C GLY A 72 -25.50 -4.05 -19.47
N GLU A 73 -25.09 -2.92 -20.03
CA GLU A 73 -23.80 -2.27 -19.71
C GLU A 73 -23.89 -1.31 -18.50
N GLU A 74 -25.09 -0.85 -18.15
CA GLU A 74 -25.35 0.04 -17.01
C GLU A 74 -26.00 -0.70 -15.84
N ASP A 75 -25.79 -0.20 -14.61
CA ASP A 75 -26.39 -0.74 -13.37
C ASP A 75 -26.11 -2.24 -13.15
N VAL A 76 -24.88 -2.68 -13.44
CA VAL A 76 -24.42 -4.05 -13.16
C VAL A 76 -23.97 -4.16 -11.71
N TYR A 77 -24.93 -4.33 -10.79
CA TYR A 77 -24.64 -4.48 -9.36
C TYR A 77 -25.58 -5.43 -8.63
N LEU A 78 -25.13 -5.93 -7.47
CA LEU A 78 -25.95 -6.60 -6.46
C LEU A 78 -26.15 -5.64 -5.28
N GLU A 79 -27.38 -5.48 -4.81
CA GLU A 79 -27.75 -4.51 -3.78
C GLU A 79 -28.45 -5.15 -2.58
N VAL A 80 -28.10 -4.67 -1.40
CA VAL A 80 -28.88 -4.80 -0.17
C VAL A 80 -29.22 -3.38 0.27
N SER A 81 -30.46 -2.96 0.01
CA SER A 81 -30.89 -1.55 0.10
C SER A 81 -31.38 -1.13 1.49
N GLN A 82 -31.91 -2.07 2.28
CA GLN A 82 -32.43 -1.85 3.63
C GLN A 82 -31.57 -2.59 4.65
N LEU A 83 -30.51 -1.93 5.09
CA LEU A 83 -29.62 -2.44 6.13
C LEU A 83 -29.74 -1.55 7.38
N ASP A 84 -29.65 -2.16 8.56
CA ASP A 84 -29.55 -1.44 9.84
C ASP A 84 -28.57 -2.19 10.75
N LEU A 85 -27.38 -2.48 10.22
CA LEU A 85 -26.37 -3.31 10.86
C LEU A 85 -25.05 -2.56 11.03
N ASP A 86 -24.38 -2.80 12.16
CA ASP A 86 -22.95 -2.49 12.31
C ASP A 86 -22.13 -3.51 11.50
N VAL A 87 -21.83 -3.17 10.25
CA VAL A 87 -21.13 -4.06 9.31
C VAL A 87 -19.63 -3.90 9.45
N LYS A 88 -18.98 -4.94 9.97
CA LYS A 88 -17.52 -5.02 10.15
C LYS A 88 -16.83 -5.71 8.98
N ASN A 89 -17.48 -6.72 8.42
CA ASN A 89 -16.97 -7.44 7.26
C ASN A 89 -18.09 -8.02 6.41
N ILE A 90 -17.69 -8.43 5.22
CA ILE A 90 -18.48 -9.12 4.22
C ILE A 90 -17.71 -10.38 3.83
N HIS A 91 -18.37 -11.53 3.87
CA HIS A 91 -17.92 -12.73 3.18
C HIS A 91 -18.73 -12.90 1.90
N ILE A 92 -18.06 -12.93 0.75
CA ILE A 92 -18.67 -13.22 -0.54
C ILE A 92 -17.83 -14.25 -1.30
N ASP A 93 -18.51 -15.23 -1.90
CA ASP A 93 -17.91 -16.23 -2.77
C ASP A 93 -18.71 -16.35 -4.08
N PHE A 94 -18.02 -16.15 -5.19
CA PHE A 94 -18.54 -16.25 -6.54
C PHE A 94 -17.97 -17.47 -7.27
N LEU A 95 -18.83 -18.15 -8.01
CA LEU A 95 -18.46 -19.12 -9.04
C LEU A 95 -18.72 -18.54 -10.43
N PHE A 96 -18.03 -19.09 -11.42
CA PHE A 96 -18.27 -18.79 -12.83
C PHE A 96 -18.80 -20.04 -13.54
N PRO A 97 -20.13 -20.24 -13.60
CA PRO A 97 -20.73 -21.49 -14.08
C PRO A 97 -20.25 -21.90 -15.48
N LYS A 98 -20.08 -20.93 -16.39
CA LYS A 98 -19.64 -21.16 -17.78
C LYS A 98 -18.18 -21.62 -17.90
N LEU A 99 -17.34 -21.38 -16.88
CA LEU A 99 -15.90 -21.68 -16.90
C LEU A 99 -15.53 -22.96 -16.14
N GLY A 100 -16.46 -23.50 -15.33
CA GLY A 100 -16.23 -24.66 -14.47
C GLY A 100 -15.51 -24.33 -13.15
N GLU A 101 -15.69 -25.18 -12.13
CA GLU A 101 -15.22 -24.93 -10.76
C GLU A 101 -13.71 -24.74 -10.61
N THR A 102 -12.91 -25.39 -11.47
CA THR A 102 -11.44 -25.35 -11.41
C THR A 102 -10.84 -24.14 -12.10
N ALA A 103 -11.65 -23.30 -12.76
CA ALA A 103 -11.15 -22.12 -13.45
C ALA A 103 -10.63 -21.08 -12.44
N VAL A 104 -9.43 -20.57 -12.72
CA VAL A 104 -8.85 -19.45 -11.96
C VAL A 104 -9.15 -18.17 -12.74
N LYS A 105 -10.30 -17.55 -12.43
CA LYS A 105 -10.67 -16.24 -12.98
C LYS A 105 -10.43 -15.14 -11.93
N LYS A 106 -9.77 -14.07 -12.36
CA LYS A 106 -9.66 -12.81 -11.62
C LYS A 106 -10.95 -12.03 -11.81
N LEU A 107 -11.60 -11.59 -10.73
CA LEU A 107 -12.75 -10.70 -10.81
C LEU A 107 -12.45 -9.41 -10.01
N PRO A 108 -12.17 -8.30 -10.69
CA PRO A 108 -12.18 -7.00 -10.03
C PRO A 108 -13.62 -6.61 -9.66
N PHE A 109 -13.78 -5.94 -8.53
CA PHE A 109 -15.06 -5.44 -8.06
C PHE A 109 -14.85 -4.30 -7.08
N HIS A 110 -15.82 -3.41 -6.98
CA HIS A 110 -15.85 -2.38 -5.94
C HIS A 110 -17.17 -2.44 -5.18
N PHE A 111 -17.20 -1.77 -4.03
CA PHE A 111 -18.38 -1.62 -3.21
C PHE A 111 -18.79 -0.16 -3.20
N ASN A 112 -20.08 0.10 -3.28
CA ASN A 112 -20.62 1.36 -2.83
C ASN A 112 -21.39 1.09 -1.53
N ILE A 113 -21.16 1.90 -0.51
CA ILE A 113 -21.88 1.80 0.75
C ILE A 113 -22.62 3.08 1.05
N ARG A 114 -23.72 2.95 1.78
CA ARG A 114 -24.46 4.04 2.40
C ARG A 114 -24.49 3.76 3.89
N ASP A 115 -24.18 4.75 4.71
CA ASP A 115 -24.11 4.64 6.17
C ASP A 115 -24.71 5.88 6.84
N GLU A 116 -24.66 5.97 8.17
CA GLU A 116 -25.20 7.11 8.91
C GLU A 116 -24.50 8.44 8.60
N GLY A 117 -23.29 8.40 8.02
CA GLY A 117 -22.51 9.58 7.66
C GLY A 117 -22.87 10.17 6.29
N SER A 118 -23.55 9.40 5.44
CA SER A 118 -23.89 9.83 4.07
C SER A 118 -25.28 9.38 3.64
N SER A 119 -26.08 10.32 3.14
CA SER A 119 -27.40 10.02 2.54
C SER A 119 -27.29 9.32 1.18
N ALA A 120 -26.15 9.48 0.48
CA ALA A 120 -25.88 8.88 -0.81
C ALA A 120 -24.87 7.73 -0.71
N TYR A 121 -24.92 6.81 -1.68
CA TYR A 121 -23.90 5.79 -1.85
C TYR A 121 -22.57 6.45 -2.23
N TYR A 122 -21.49 6.02 -1.59
CA TYR A 122 -20.13 6.41 -1.95
C TYR A 122 -19.27 5.18 -2.22
N GLU A 123 -18.33 5.33 -3.14
CA GLU A 123 -17.49 4.24 -3.63
C GLU A 123 -16.31 3.95 -2.70
N LEU A 124 -16.03 2.67 -2.50
CA LEU A 124 -14.86 2.14 -1.82
C LEU A 124 -13.83 1.64 -2.83
N PRO A 125 -12.52 1.65 -2.49
CA PRO A 125 -11.48 1.21 -3.40
C PRO A 125 -11.71 -0.19 -3.98
N GLU A 126 -11.39 -0.33 -5.27
CA GLU A 126 -11.46 -1.60 -5.99
C GLU A 126 -10.71 -2.72 -5.26
N ARG A 127 -11.31 -3.91 -5.28
CA ARG A 127 -10.77 -5.16 -4.77
C ARG A 127 -10.70 -6.19 -5.88
N VAL A 128 -9.86 -7.19 -5.68
CA VAL A 128 -9.71 -8.31 -6.60
C VAL A 128 -10.11 -9.60 -5.87
N PHE A 129 -11.07 -10.30 -6.45
CA PHE A 129 -11.59 -11.58 -5.99
C PHE A 129 -10.96 -12.75 -6.76
N TYR A 130 -10.70 -13.83 -6.04
CA TYR A 130 -10.34 -15.15 -6.57
C TYR A 130 -11.06 -16.25 -5.78
N HIS A 131 -11.88 -17.05 -6.46
CA HIS A 131 -12.65 -18.14 -5.83
C HIS A 131 -11.77 -19.05 -4.95
N HIS A 132 -10.62 -19.48 -5.49
CA HIS A 132 -9.69 -20.41 -4.81
C HIS A 132 -8.84 -19.77 -3.70
N ILE A 133 -8.91 -18.45 -3.50
CA ILE A 133 -8.14 -17.74 -2.48
C ILE A 133 -9.08 -17.19 -1.43
N LEU A 134 -9.20 -17.95 -0.33
CA LEU A 134 -10.09 -17.63 0.79
C LEU A 134 -9.87 -16.21 1.35
N GLN A 135 -8.63 -15.71 1.39
CA GLN A 135 -8.31 -14.35 1.83
C GLN A 135 -9.04 -13.26 1.02
N SER A 136 -9.32 -13.53 -0.27
CA SER A 136 -9.96 -12.56 -1.17
C SER A 136 -11.48 -12.52 -1.02
N GLN A 137 -12.07 -13.54 -0.38
CA GLN A 137 -13.52 -13.65 -0.16
C GLN A 137 -14.01 -12.81 1.03
N TYR A 138 -13.11 -12.45 1.96
CA TYR A 138 -13.46 -11.68 3.17
C TYR A 138 -13.00 -10.23 3.04
N ILE A 139 -13.95 -9.31 2.95
CA ILE A 139 -13.70 -7.88 2.81
C ILE A 139 -14.07 -7.19 4.11
N ARG A 140 -13.14 -6.42 4.65
CA ARG A 140 -13.38 -5.58 5.83
C ARG A 140 -14.00 -4.26 5.40
N LEU A 141 -15.04 -3.84 6.11
CA LEU A 141 -15.67 -2.54 5.94
C LEU A 141 -15.49 -1.68 7.20
N HIS A 142 -15.55 -0.37 6.99
CA HIS A 142 -15.43 0.63 8.04
C HIS A 142 -16.48 1.74 7.82
N PRO A 143 -17.78 1.41 7.87
CA PRO A 143 -18.83 2.42 7.74
C PRO A 143 -18.76 3.41 8.91
N TYR A 144 -19.22 4.63 8.68
CA TYR A 144 -19.48 5.58 9.75
C TYR A 144 -20.82 5.22 10.41
N GLY A 145 -20.75 4.64 11.61
CA GLY A 145 -21.93 4.17 12.32
C GLY A 145 -22.54 2.95 11.66
N LYS A 146 -23.87 2.88 11.61
CA LYS A 146 -24.57 1.75 10.97
C LYS A 146 -24.52 1.85 9.46
N CYS A 147 -24.38 0.70 8.81
CA CYS A 147 -24.51 0.60 7.37
C CYS A 147 -25.99 0.48 6.99
N LEU A 148 -26.43 1.38 6.11
CA LEU A 148 -27.80 1.54 5.63
C LEU A 148 -28.06 0.86 4.29
N GLY A 149 -27.00 0.53 3.55
CA GLY A 149 -27.09 -0.23 2.31
C GLY A 149 -25.73 -0.50 1.69
N VAL A 150 -25.64 -1.58 0.92
CA VAL A 150 -24.41 -2.02 0.24
C VAL A 150 -24.75 -2.37 -1.20
N ARG A 151 -23.94 -1.89 -2.13
CA ARG A 151 -23.94 -2.28 -3.54
C ARG A 151 -22.60 -2.88 -3.90
N ILE A 152 -22.62 -3.95 -4.68
CA ILE A 152 -21.43 -4.67 -5.15
C ILE A 152 -21.43 -4.58 -6.66
N TYR A 153 -20.38 -4.02 -7.23
CA TYR A 153 -20.21 -3.85 -8.66
C TYR A 153 -19.12 -4.80 -9.16
N PRO A 154 -19.48 -6.03 -9.57
CA PRO A 154 -18.53 -6.95 -10.19
C PRO A 154 -18.22 -6.48 -11.62
N GLN A 155 -16.94 -6.39 -11.98
CA GLN A 155 -16.54 -6.06 -13.36
C GLN A 155 -16.66 -7.31 -14.24
N LEU A 156 -17.82 -7.46 -14.86
CA LEU A 156 -18.19 -8.56 -15.74
C LEU A 156 -18.51 -8.03 -17.14
N GLU A 157 -18.26 -8.87 -18.15
CA GLU A 157 -18.62 -8.54 -19.54
C GLU A 157 -20.07 -8.93 -19.85
N LEU A 158 -20.65 -8.33 -20.89
CA LEU A 158 -22.01 -8.62 -21.33
C LEU A 158 -22.17 -10.12 -21.64
N GLY A 159 -23.22 -10.75 -21.11
CA GLY A 159 -23.50 -12.17 -21.25
C GLY A 159 -22.67 -13.08 -20.34
N GLU A 160 -21.80 -12.54 -19.47
CA GLU A 160 -21.16 -13.34 -18.43
C GLU A 160 -22.15 -13.68 -17.31
N GLN A 161 -21.90 -14.83 -16.67
CA GLN A 161 -22.69 -15.33 -15.55
C GLN A 161 -21.82 -15.50 -14.31
N ILE A 162 -22.36 -15.09 -13.17
CA ILE A 162 -21.80 -15.37 -11.85
C ILE A 162 -22.82 -16.09 -10.99
N GLU A 163 -22.37 -17.05 -10.19
CA GLU A 163 -23.18 -17.67 -9.17
C GLU A 163 -22.68 -17.22 -7.80
N VAL A 164 -23.58 -16.74 -6.95
CA VAL A 164 -23.22 -16.38 -5.57
C VAL A 164 -23.38 -17.61 -4.68
N ILE A 165 -22.27 -18.32 -4.41
CA ILE A 165 -22.28 -19.54 -3.59
C ILE A 165 -22.58 -19.19 -2.13
N LYS A 166 -21.88 -18.18 -1.60
CA LYS A 166 -21.95 -17.80 -0.20
C LYS A 166 -21.85 -16.30 -0.04
N TRP A 167 -22.75 -15.77 0.78
CA TRP A 167 -22.77 -14.37 1.15
C TRP A 167 -23.21 -14.20 2.60
N SER A 168 -22.50 -13.36 3.35
CA SER A 168 -22.97 -12.90 4.66
C SER A 168 -22.25 -11.64 5.10
N PHE A 169 -22.94 -10.82 5.88
CA PHE A 169 -22.34 -9.77 6.70
C PHE A 169 -21.84 -10.36 8.00
N ASN A 170 -20.79 -9.75 8.56
CA ASN A 170 -20.25 -10.08 9.88
C ASN A 170 -19.94 -11.57 10.03
N SER A 171 -19.29 -12.15 9.04
CA SER A 171 -18.87 -13.55 9.09
C SER A 171 -17.64 -13.70 9.98
N GLN A 172 -17.53 -14.85 10.64
CA GLN A 172 -16.29 -15.24 11.29
C GLN A 172 -15.25 -15.61 10.23
N VAL A 173 -14.14 -14.91 10.21
CA VAL A 173 -13.01 -15.16 9.31
C VAL A 173 -12.28 -16.42 9.80
N PRO A 174 -12.07 -17.45 8.97
CA PRO A 174 -11.33 -18.63 9.39
C PRO A 174 -9.84 -18.32 9.56
N ALA A 175 -9.15 -19.10 10.39
CA ALA A 175 -7.70 -18.98 10.54
C ALA A 175 -7.00 -19.41 9.25
N MET A 176 -6.17 -18.54 8.69
CA MET A 176 -5.45 -18.74 7.43
C MET A 176 -3.95 -18.79 7.71
N LEU A 177 -3.50 -19.94 8.22
CA LEU A 177 -2.10 -20.17 8.56
C LEU A 177 -1.23 -20.31 7.30
N SER A 178 -0.08 -19.66 7.28
CA SER A 178 0.87 -19.64 6.17
C SER A 178 2.23 -20.15 6.59
N LEU A 179 2.52 -21.42 6.25
CA LEU A 179 3.83 -22.01 6.49
C LEU A 179 4.96 -21.20 5.83
N LYS A 180 4.71 -20.64 4.64
CA LYS A 180 5.67 -19.79 3.94
C LYS A 180 6.07 -18.58 4.78
N ARG A 181 5.09 -17.91 5.40
CA ARG A 181 5.33 -16.75 6.28
C ARG A 181 6.07 -17.17 7.55
N THR A 182 5.67 -18.28 8.18
CA THR A 182 6.35 -18.80 9.38
C THR A 182 7.82 -19.11 9.10
N LEU A 183 8.12 -19.79 7.99
CA LEU A 183 9.49 -20.11 7.59
C LEU A 183 10.30 -18.85 7.27
N PHE A 184 9.67 -17.85 6.64
CA PHE A 184 10.31 -16.57 6.37
C PHE A 184 10.67 -15.82 7.65
N LEU A 185 9.75 -15.72 8.61
CA LEU A 185 10.02 -15.10 9.92
C LEU A 185 11.10 -15.84 10.69
N PHE A 186 11.04 -17.17 10.68
CA PHE A 186 12.08 -17.99 11.30
C PHE A 186 13.45 -17.74 10.68
N MET A 187 13.53 -17.61 9.35
CA MET A 187 14.76 -17.23 8.65
C MET A 187 15.25 -15.85 9.10
N VAL A 188 14.38 -14.84 9.16
CA VAL A 188 14.74 -13.48 9.60
C VAL A 188 15.25 -13.48 11.04
N PHE A 189 14.55 -14.14 11.96
CA PHE A 189 14.99 -14.24 13.36
C PHE A 189 16.29 -15.02 13.50
N SER A 190 16.49 -16.08 12.70
CA SER A 190 17.74 -16.83 12.68
C SER A 190 18.91 -15.97 12.20
N LEU A 191 18.70 -15.12 11.19
CA LEU A 191 19.70 -14.14 10.73
C LEU A 191 20.03 -13.12 11.82
N LEU A 192 19.01 -12.54 12.47
CA LEU A 192 19.22 -11.62 13.60
C LEU A 192 19.96 -12.29 14.76
N PHE A 193 19.67 -13.57 15.02
CA PHE A 193 20.36 -14.35 16.03
C PHE A 193 21.83 -14.58 15.70
N LEU A 194 22.20 -14.71 14.41
CA LEU A 194 23.61 -14.78 14.00
C LEU A 194 24.35 -13.46 14.20
N ILE A 195 23.64 -12.34 14.33
CA ILE A 195 24.20 -11.00 14.57
C ILE A 195 24.35 -10.70 16.09
N ARG A 196 24.00 -11.65 16.97
CA ARG A 196 24.08 -11.42 18.44
C ARG A 196 25.52 -11.16 18.93
N PRO A 197 25.70 -10.47 20.09
CA PRO A 197 27.02 -10.16 20.65
C PRO A 197 27.97 -11.33 20.87
N SER A 198 27.44 -12.53 21.10
CA SER A 198 28.22 -13.76 21.31
C SER A 198 28.59 -14.50 20.02
N SER A 199 28.21 -13.98 18.86
CA SER A 199 28.58 -14.53 17.54
C SER A 199 30.00 -14.16 17.16
N GLU A 200 30.72 -15.04 16.46
CA GLU A 200 32.04 -14.75 15.91
C GLU A 200 31.99 -13.56 14.92
N LEU A 201 30.86 -13.37 14.23
CA LEU A 201 30.68 -12.25 13.31
C LEU A 201 30.57 -10.89 14.01
N TYR A 202 30.17 -10.87 15.30
CA TYR A 202 30.08 -9.65 16.09
C TYR A 202 31.45 -9.14 16.56
N GLN A 203 32.48 -9.98 16.50
CA GLN A 203 33.82 -9.64 16.97
C GLN A 203 34.57 -8.70 16.02
N TYR A 204 34.16 -8.65 14.76
CA TYR A 204 34.73 -7.74 13.77
C TYR A 204 34.21 -6.32 14.03
N LEU A 205 35.09 -5.42 14.47
CA LEU A 205 34.74 -4.02 14.66
C LEU A 205 34.71 -3.29 13.32
N TYR A 206 33.89 -2.25 13.22
CA TYR A 206 33.84 -1.42 12.01
C TYR A 206 35.20 -0.78 11.68
N ILE A 207 35.99 -0.43 12.71
CA ILE A 207 37.31 0.18 12.56
C ILE A 207 38.35 -0.83 12.08
N ASP A 208 38.12 -2.13 12.27
CA ASP A 208 39.05 -3.16 11.85
C ASP A 208 39.22 -3.13 10.33
N LYS A 209 40.46 -3.31 9.89
CA LYS A 209 40.81 -3.43 8.47
C LYS A 209 40.82 -4.90 8.10
N PHE A 210 39.72 -5.39 7.55
CA PHE A 210 39.66 -6.70 6.89
C PHE A 210 39.41 -6.53 5.39
N PRO A 211 39.97 -7.42 4.54
CA PRO A 211 40.10 -7.17 3.10
C PRO A 211 38.76 -7.01 2.38
N PHE A 212 37.71 -7.66 2.87
CA PHE A 212 36.37 -7.64 2.27
C PHE A 212 35.43 -6.57 2.85
N ARG A 213 35.88 -5.70 3.79
CA ARG A 213 35.00 -4.69 4.43
C ARG A 213 34.32 -3.77 3.43
N LYS A 214 35.10 -3.13 2.56
CA LYS A 214 34.57 -2.21 1.55
C LYS A 214 33.60 -2.92 0.60
N LEU A 215 33.93 -4.17 0.21
CA LEU A 215 33.08 -4.99 -0.63
C LEU A 215 31.72 -5.26 0.04
N LEU A 216 31.70 -5.56 1.34
CA LEU A 216 30.45 -5.77 2.08
C LEU A 216 29.62 -4.49 2.18
N ILE A 217 30.24 -3.33 2.45
CA ILE A 217 29.51 -2.04 2.50
C ILE A 217 28.90 -1.72 1.14
N VAL A 218 29.69 -1.84 0.06
CA VAL A 218 29.23 -1.58 -1.31
C VAL A 218 28.16 -2.57 -1.71
N GLY A 219 28.35 -3.87 -1.43
CA GLY A 219 27.35 -4.90 -1.71
C GLY A 219 26.04 -4.64 -0.97
N PHE A 220 26.10 -4.25 0.30
CA PHE A 220 24.93 -3.88 1.08
C PHE A 220 24.20 -2.65 0.51
N ALA A 221 24.95 -1.60 0.13
CA ALA A 221 24.38 -0.44 -0.54
C ALA A 221 23.70 -0.82 -1.87
N LEU A 222 24.34 -1.67 -2.69
CA LEU A 222 23.78 -2.13 -3.95
C LEU A 222 22.50 -2.95 -3.77
N VAL A 223 22.43 -3.79 -2.73
CA VAL A 223 21.20 -4.52 -2.39
C VAL A 223 20.08 -3.55 -2.03
N GLN A 224 20.34 -2.55 -1.18
CA GLN A 224 19.34 -1.54 -0.84
C GLN A 224 18.89 -0.73 -2.05
N ILE A 225 19.83 -0.28 -2.89
CA ILE A 225 19.53 0.45 -4.13
C ILE A 225 18.67 -0.42 -5.06
N PHE A 226 19.01 -1.71 -5.20
CA PHE A 226 18.20 -2.65 -5.95
C PHE A 226 16.78 -2.76 -5.37
N LEU A 227 16.63 -2.92 -4.06
CA LEU A 227 15.31 -2.98 -3.41
C LEU A 227 14.51 -1.68 -3.62
N PHE A 228 15.12 -0.50 -3.45
CA PHE A 228 14.46 0.77 -3.75
C PHE A 228 14.03 0.88 -5.21
N SER A 229 14.84 0.39 -6.16
CA SER A 229 14.46 0.36 -7.57
C SER A 229 13.21 -0.50 -7.82
N ARG A 230 13.01 -1.56 -7.04
CA ARG A 230 11.82 -2.41 -7.10
C ARG A 230 10.61 -1.73 -6.46
N ILE A 231 10.79 -1.10 -5.30
CA ILE A 231 9.72 -0.41 -4.55
C ILE A 231 9.18 0.76 -5.36
N VAL A 232 10.05 1.61 -5.89
CA VAL A 232 9.65 2.79 -6.67
C VAL A 232 8.88 2.40 -7.95
N ARG A 233 9.18 1.24 -8.54
CA ARG A 233 8.49 0.71 -9.73
C ARG A 233 7.31 -0.20 -9.42
N TRP A 234 7.03 -0.46 -8.14
CA TRP A 234 5.98 -1.39 -7.74
C TRP A 234 4.61 -0.85 -8.11
N ASN A 235 4.41 0.45 -7.89
CA ASN A 235 3.14 1.10 -8.19
C ASN A 235 3.14 1.66 -9.62
N GLN A 236 2.44 0.97 -10.53
CA GLN A 236 2.31 1.36 -11.93
C GLN A 236 1.69 2.76 -12.11
N PHE A 237 0.80 3.16 -11.20
CA PHE A 237 0.15 4.46 -11.23
C PHE A 237 1.14 5.63 -11.16
N PHE A 238 2.25 5.48 -10.43
CA PHE A 238 3.29 6.52 -10.32
C PHE A 238 4.39 6.44 -11.39
N LEU A 239 4.36 5.41 -12.26
CA LEU A 239 5.30 5.32 -13.38
C LEU A 239 4.88 6.21 -14.55
N ASP A 240 3.57 6.30 -14.77
CA ASP A 240 2.98 7.11 -15.83
C ASP A 240 1.70 7.80 -15.30
N PRO A 241 1.85 8.83 -14.46
CA PRO A 241 0.71 9.53 -13.89
C PRO A 241 -0.01 10.34 -14.98
N LYS A 242 -1.21 9.89 -15.34
CA LYS A 242 -2.06 10.55 -16.34
C LYS A 242 -2.84 11.74 -15.78
N GLU A 243 -3.09 11.72 -14.48
CA GLU A 243 -3.88 12.72 -13.79
C GLU A 243 -3.09 14.03 -13.59
N PRO A 244 -3.67 15.21 -13.87
CA PRO A 244 -2.98 16.49 -13.68
C PRO A 244 -2.55 16.77 -12.24
N HIS A 245 -3.26 16.21 -11.25
CA HIS A 245 -2.90 16.29 -9.84
C HIS A 245 -1.67 15.43 -9.46
N HIS A 246 -0.95 14.90 -10.43
CA HIS A 246 0.38 14.31 -10.25
C HIS A 246 1.47 15.01 -11.06
N GLN A 247 1.11 16.10 -11.75
CA GLN A 247 1.98 16.86 -12.63
C GLN A 247 2.23 18.28 -12.11
N GLN A 248 1.95 18.57 -10.83
CA GLN A 248 2.11 19.91 -10.25
C GLN A 248 3.53 20.46 -10.36
N TYR A 249 4.55 19.61 -10.17
CA TYR A 249 5.93 20.04 -10.34
C TYR A 249 6.29 20.32 -11.80
N TYR A 250 5.65 19.66 -12.76
CA TYR A 250 5.80 19.96 -14.19
C TYR A 250 5.17 21.32 -14.51
N MET A 251 3.93 21.52 -14.10
CA MET A 251 3.20 22.78 -14.32
C MET A 251 3.89 23.96 -13.63
N LEU A 252 4.41 23.78 -12.42
CA LEU A 252 5.18 24.81 -11.71
C LEU A 252 6.54 25.09 -12.38
N THR A 253 7.19 24.06 -12.93
CA THR A 253 8.44 24.24 -13.68
C THR A 253 8.22 25.14 -14.90
N GLU A 254 7.16 24.88 -15.66
CA GLU A 254 6.81 25.69 -16.84
C GLU A 254 6.41 27.13 -16.47
N ALA A 255 5.61 27.30 -15.40
CA ALA A 255 5.25 28.61 -14.88
C ALA A 255 6.50 29.44 -14.50
N LEU A 256 7.41 28.86 -13.72
CA LEU A 256 8.63 29.54 -13.29
C LEU A 256 9.56 29.89 -14.45
N LEU A 257 9.59 29.08 -15.51
CA LEU A 257 10.34 29.41 -16.74
C LEU A 257 9.80 30.65 -17.45
N GLN A 258 8.50 30.91 -17.33
CA GLN A 258 7.85 32.13 -17.84
C GLN A 258 7.92 33.31 -16.84
N GLY A 259 8.55 33.12 -15.68
CA GLY A 259 8.61 34.12 -14.62
C GLY A 259 7.33 34.23 -13.79
N GLU A 260 6.41 33.26 -13.93
CA GLU A 260 5.13 33.26 -13.22
C GLU A 260 5.18 32.40 -11.95
N LEU A 261 4.46 32.85 -10.92
CA LEU A 261 4.33 32.15 -9.63
C LEU A 261 3.02 31.35 -9.52
N PHE A 262 2.16 31.46 -10.53
CA PHE A 262 0.89 30.74 -10.65
C PHE A 262 0.94 29.87 -11.91
N LEU A 263 0.08 28.85 -11.96
CA LEU A 263 0.02 27.93 -13.08
C LEU A 263 -0.43 28.64 -14.35
N LEU A 264 0.18 28.26 -15.48
CA LEU A 264 -0.14 28.83 -16.79
C LEU A 264 -1.56 28.45 -17.27
N LYS A 265 -2.10 27.31 -16.81
CA LYS A 265 -3.50 26.92 -17.08
C LYS A 265 -4.43 27.76 -16.19
N PRO A 266 -5.31 28.60 -16.77
CA PRO A 266 -6.24 29.39 -15.98
C PRO A 266 -7.36 28.52 -15.38
N PRO A 267 -7.96 28.93 -14.24
CA PRO A 267 -9.21 28.39 -13.77
C PRO A 267 -10.35 28.59 -14.77
N PRO A 268 -11.32 27.65 -14.86
CA PRO A 268 -12.52 27.84 -15.68
C PRO A 268 -13.31 29.09 -15.26
N GLU A 269 -13.94 29.78 -16.22
CA GLU A 269 -14.70 31.02 -15.95
C GLU A 269 -15.78 30.79 -14.89
N GLY A 270 -16.50 29.66 -14.99
CA GLY A 270 -17.52 29.30 -14.02
C GLY A 270 -17.00 29.20 -12.59
N LEU A 271 -15.72 28.82 -12.37
CA LEU A 271 -15.12 28.76 -11.04
C LEU A 271 -14.81 30.17 -10.50
N ILE A 272 -14.46 31.10 -11.40
CA ILE A 272 -14.19 32.49 -11.04
C ILE A 272 -15.48 33.19 -10.61
N GLU A 273 -16.60 32.83 -11.23
CA GLU A 273 -17.93 33.39 -10.96
C GLU A 273 -18.64 32.78 -9.74
N LEU A 274 -18.14 31.67 -9.19
CA LEU A 274 -18.73 31.07 -7.99
C LEU A 274 -18.65 32.03 -6.80
N GLU A 275 -19.75 32.14 -6.06
CA GLU A 275 -19.80 32.94 -4.82
C GLU A 275 -18.85 32.36 -3.77
N ASN A 276 -18.83 31.03 -3.65
CA ASN A 276 -17.86 30.33 -2.81
C ASN A 276 -17.03 29.35 -3.65
N PRO A 277 -15.92 29.82 -4.26
CA PRO A 277 -15.08 28.98 -5.08
C PRO A 277 -14.29 27.96 -4.25
N TYR A 278 -14.51 27.81 -2.94
CA TYR A 278 -13.88 26.79 -2.11
C TYR A 278 -14.85 25.68 -1.70
N ASP A 279 -16.14 25.82 -2.00
CA ASP A 279 -17.12 24.77 -1.71
C ASP A 279 -16.91 23.56 -2.61
N TYR A 280 -16.85 22.37 -1.99
CA TYR A 280 -16.60 21.13 -2.72
C TYR A 280 -17.75 20.78 -3.66
N LYS A 281 -18.99 20.91 -3.18
CA LYS A 281 -20.18 20.51 -3.90
C LYS A 281 -20.43 21.42 -5.09
N GLU A 282 -20.28 22.74 -4.92
CA GLU A 282 -20.48 23.71 -6.01
C GLU A 282 -19.48 23.49 -7.15
N ARG A 283 -18.20 23.28 -6.84
CA ARG A 283 -17.19 22.93 -7.84
C ARG A 283 -17.47 21.61 -8.54
N LEU A 284 -17.91 20.58 -7.79
CA LEU A 284 -18.23 19.28 -8.36
C LEU A 284 -19.40 19.39 -9.34
N GLU A 285 -20.49 20.06 -8.94
CA GLU A 285 -21.64 20.32 -9.80
C GLU A 285 -21.26 21.16 -11.03
N LEU A 286 -20.41 22.17 -10.85
CA LEU A 286 -19.90 22.98 -11.95
C LEU A 286 -19.10 22.13 -12.95
N SER A 287 -18.16 21.32 -12.48
CA SER A 287 -17.34 20.45 -13.34
C SER A 287 -18.21 19.41 -14.06
N GLN A 288 -19.19 18.82 -13.38
CA GLN A 288 -20.15 17.88 -13.99
C GLN A 288 -21.04 18.53 -15.06
N ARG A 289 -21.50 19.76 -14.82
CA ARG A 289 -22.38 20.49 -15.74
C ARG A 289 -21.65 21.00 -16.98
N THR A 290 -20.42 21.50 -16.80
CA THR A 290 -19.65 22.15 -17.87
C THR A 290 -18.74 21.18 -18.62
N GLY A 291 -18.38 20.06 -17.98
CA GLY A 291 -17.31 19.18 -18.45
C GLY A 291 -15.91 19.79 -18.30
N GLU A 292 -15.80 20.99 -17.70
CA GLU A 292 -14.51 21.65 -17.49
C GLU A 292 -13.76 21.02 -16.31
N GLU A 293 -12.47 20.82 -16.53
CA GLU A 293 -11.59 20.24 -15.52
C GLU A 293 -11.21 21.31 -14.48
N ILE A 294 -11.65 21.09 -13.24
CA ILE A 294 -11.30 21.92 -12.08
C ILE A 294 -10.19 21.23 -11.29
N TYR A 295 -9.09 21.92 -11.05
CA TYR A 295 -7.97 21.38 -10.29
C TYR A 295 -8.22 21.46 -8.79
N TRP A 296 -8.02 20.33 -8.11
CA TRP A 296 -8.27 20.18 -6.67
C TRP A 296 -6.99 20.25 -5.83
N ASP A 297 -5.92 19.60 -6.27
CA ASP A 297 -4.62 19.58 -5.56
C ASP A 297 -3.76 20.81 -5.90
N VAL A 298 -4.42 21.98 -5.91
CA VAL A 298 -3.83 23.32 -6.09
C VAL A 298 -4.60 24.32 -5.24
N GLY A 299 -3.92 25.38 -4.80
CA GLY A 299 -4.58 26.52 -4.19
C GLY A 299 -5.24 27.38 -5.27
N TYR A 300 -6.52 27.70 -5.10
CA TYR A 300 -7.19 28.74 -5.90
C TYR A 300 -7.16 30.06 -5.13
N TYR A 301 -6.73 31.14 -5.78
CA TYR A 301 -6.77 32.49 -5.22
C TYR A 301 -6.88 33.53 -6.33
N GLU A 302 -7.85 34.44 -6.24
CA GLU A 302 -8.06 35.56 -7.17
C GLU A 302 -7.96 35.18 -8.67
N GLY A 303 -8.70 34.14 -9.09
CA GLY A 303 -8.72 33.71 -10.49
C GLY A 303 -7.45 33.01 -10.97
N LYS A 304 -6.58 32.55 -10.06
CA LYS A 304 -5.32 31.86 -10.38
C LYS A 304 -5.17 30.56 -9.59
N TYR A 305 -4.47 29.60 -10.19
CA TYR A 305 -4.05 28.37 -9.50
C TYR A 305 -2.60 28.44 -9.04
N PHE A 306 -2.35 28.00 -7.81
CA PHE A 306 -1.04 27.96 -7.18
C PHE A 306 -0.74 26.54 -6.73
N VAL A 307 0.49 26.10 -6.95
CA VAL A 307 0.96 24.83 -6.37
C VAL A 307 1.33 25.10 -4.91
N TYR A 308 0.59 24.50 -3.97
CA TYR A 308 0.86 24.65 -2.53
C TYR A 308 1.99 23.72 -2.03
N PHE A 309 2.47 22.80 -2.88
CA PHE A 309 3.64 21.99 -2.57
C PHE A 309 4.91 22.86 -2.57
N GLY A 310 5.87 22.53 -1.70
CA GLY A 310 7.11 23.29 -1.59
C GLY A 310 7.89 23.34 -2.92
N VAL A 311 8.48 24.49 -3.23
CA VAL A 311 9.21 24.74 -4.50
C VAL A 311 10.56 24.00 -4.60
N GLY A 312 11.07 23.48 -3.48
CA GLY A 312 12.40 22.86 -3.39
C GLY A 312 12.69 21.79 -4.45
N PRO A 313 11.80 20.81 -4.70
CA PRO A 313 12.00 19.81 -5.74
C PRO A 313 12.14 20.43 -7.14
N VAL A 314 11.36 21.47 -7.46
CA VAL A 314 11.43 22.15 -8.76
C VAL A 314 12.79 22.76 -8.97
N LEU A 315 13.29 23.53 -8.01
CA LEU A 315 14.59 24.19 -8.12
C LEU A 315 15.76 23.21 -8.17
N LEU A 316 15.68 22.11 -7.42
CA LEU A 316 16.76 21.12 -7.34
C LEU A 316 16.79 20.15 -8.51
N PHE A 317 15.62 19.74 -9.03
CA PHE A 317 15.51 18.63 -9.96
C PHE A 317 14.78 18.99 -11.25
N TYR A 318 13.53 19.46 -11.19
CA TYR A 318 12.69 19.56 -12.38
C TYR A 318 13.13 20.71 -13.30
N LEU A 319 13.38 21.90 -12.75
CA LEU A 319 13.78 23.07 -13.52
C LEU A 319 15.14 22.89 -14.20
N PRO A 320 16.23 22.47 -13.50
CA PRO A 320 17.51 22.22 -14.16
C PRO A 320 17.42 21.11 -15.21
N TYR A 321 16.67 20.04 -14.93
CA TYR A 321 16.50 18.94 -15.88
C TYR A 321 15.77 19.41 -17.14
N TYR A 322 14.63 20.09 -16.98
CA TYR A 322 13.84 20.60 -18.09
C TYR A 322 14.62 21.58 -18.96
N MET A 323 15.41 22.49 -18.36
CA MET A 323 16.29 23.40 -19.11
C MET A 323 17.36 22.69 -19.93
N LEU A 324 17.85 21.52 -19.46
CA LEU A 324 18.89 20.75 -20.13
C LEU A 324 18.35 19.79 -21.19
N THR A 325 17.18 19.18 -20.96
CA THR A 325 16.65 18.10 -21.81
C THR A 325 15.45 18.52 -22.64
N GLY A 326 14.76 19.61 -22.28
CA GLY A 326 13.47 20.00 -22.84
C GLY A 326 12.32 19.06 -22.46
N SER A 327 12.53 18.14 -21.51
CA SER A 327 11.53 17.15 -21.07
C SER A 327 11.36 17.19 -19.56
N HIS A 328 10.19 16.74 -19.08
CA HIS A 328 9.91 16.63 -17.66
C HIS A 328 10.60 15.42 -17.03
N LEU A 329 11.23 15.61 -15.86
CA LEU A 329 11.85 14.54 -15.09
C LEU A 329 10.77 13.64 -14.48
N PRO A 330 10.67 12.34 -14.83
CA PRO A 330 9.68 11.47 -14.20
C PRO A 330 9.89 11.43 -12.68
N THR A 331 8.86 11.79 -11.91
CA THR A 331 8.93 11.92 -10.44
C THR A 331 9.55 10.70 -9.77
N TYR A 332 9.20 9.49 -10.22
CA TYR A 332 9.74 8.24 -9.68
C TYR A 332 11.27 8.14 -9.83
N GLN A 333 11.85 8.70 -10.90
CA GLN A 333 13.30 8.72 -11.10
C GLN A 333 13.98 9.68 -10.12
N GLY A 334 13.38 10.85 -9.87
CA GLY A 334 13.84 11.79 -8.85
C GLY A 334 13.82 11.18 -7.45
N VAL A 335 12.72 10.49 -7.10
CA VAL A 335 12.61 9.75 -5.83
C VAL A 335 13.69 8.67 -5.72
N PHE A 336 13.91 7.88 -6.78
CA PHE A 336 14.94 6.85 -6.79
C PHE A 336 16.35 7.44 -6.60
N LEU A 337 16.68 8.53 -7.29
CA LEU A 337 17.95 9.23 -7.11
C LEU A 337 18.14 9.69 -5.66
N CYS A 338 17.11 10.31 -5.07
CA CYS A 338 17.12 10.69 -3.65
C CYS A 338 17.32 9.49 -2.73
N SER A 339 16.69 8.33 -3.01
CA SER A 339 16.90 7.11 -2.25
C SER A 339 18.35 6.60 -2.33
N VAL A 340 18.97 6.65 -3.51
CA VAL A 340 20.40 6.30 -3.68
C VAL A 340 21.28 7.22 -2.85
N LEU A 341 21.08 8.54 -2.96
CA LEU A 341 21.83 9.52 -2.19
C LEU A 341 21.64 9.32 -0.68
N LEU A 342 20.42 9.02 -0.24
CA LEU A 342 20.10 8.74 1.15
C LEU A 342 20.86 7.51 1.67
N VAL A 343 20.87 6.39 0.92
CA VAL A 343 21.62 5.18 1.29
C VAL A 343 23.11 5.51 1.48
N LEU A 344 23.70 6.24 0.53
CA LEU A 344 25.11 6.61 0.60
C LEU A 344 25.38 7.58 1.76
N ALA A 345 24.51 8.57 1.97
CA ALA A 345 24.63 9.56 3.03
C ALA A 345 24.52 8.92 4.41
N VAL A 346 23.56 8.01 4.63
CA VAL A 346 23.39 7.29 5.90
C VAL A 346 24.62 6.43 6.20
N LEU A 347 25.08 5.62 5.24
CA LEU A 347 26.27 4.80 5.42
C LEU A 347 27.52 5.64 5.75
N ALA A 348 27.72 6.76 5.02
CA ALA A 348 28.83 7.67 5.31
C ALA A 348 28.69 8.32 6.69
N PHE A 349 27.51 8.85 7.01
CA PHE A 349 27.22 9.56 8.25
C PHE A 349 27.37 8.66 9.48
N VAL A 350 26.74 7.48 9.48
CA VAL A 350 26.88 6.48 10.54
C VAL A 350 28.33 6.03 10.66
N GLY A 351 29.02 5.89 9.52
CA GLY A 351 30.45 5.58 9.48
C GLY A 351 31.32 6.63 10.18
N GLU A 352 31.04 7.92 9.99
CA GLU A 352 31.75 9.01 10.66
C GLU A 352 31.40 9.12 12.16
N ILE A 353 30.13 8.92 12.52
CA ILE A 353 29.69 8.83 13.92
C ILE A 353 30.49 7.74 14.66
N ILE A 354 30.59 6.55 14.08
CA ILE A 354 31.31 5.42 14.69
C ILE A 354 32.80 5.73 14.84
N LYS A 355 33.44 6.28 13.81
CA LYS A 355 34.88 6.64 13.87
C LYS A 355 35.17 7.66 14.96
N LYS A 356 34.25 8.61 15.16
CA LYS A 356 34.44 9.74 16.08
C LYS A 356 34.09 9.38 17.52
N TRP A 357 32.97 8.70 17.75
CA TRP A 357 32.40 8.53 19.09
C TRP A 357 32.22 7.08 19.54
N TYR A 358 32.00 6.13 18.63
CA TYR A 358 31.64 4.75 18.97
C TYR A 358 32.59 3.72 18.35
N ARG A 359 33.89 3.88 18.63
CA ARG A 359 34.96 3.09 17.97
C ARG A 359 34.85 1.58 18.13
N ASN A 360 34.17 1.12 19.18
CA ASN A 360 33.96 -0.29 19.48
C ASN A 360 32.69 -0.86 18.85
N THR A 361 32.06 -0.16 17.89
CA THR A 361 30.87 -0.67 17.20
C THR A 361 31.23 -1.85 16.28
N PRO A 362 30.54 -3.00 16.41
CA PRO A 362 30.68 -4.11 15.49
C PRO A 362 30.31 -3.72 14.06
N PHE A 363 31.02 -4.27 13.08
CA PHE A 363 30.76 -4.03 11.66
C PHE A 363 29.33 -4.42 11.26
N LEU A 364 28.77 -5.49 11.82
CA LEU A 364 27.40 -5.89 11.54
C LEU A 364 26.35 -4.90 12.09
N ILE A 365 26.62 -4.28 13.24
CA ILE A 365 25.73 -3.26 13.79
C ILE A 365 25.75 -2.01 12.91
N TYR A 366 26.92 -1.63 12.36
CA TYR A 366 27.00 -0.56 11.37
C TYR A 366 26.11 -0.80 10.13
N LEU A 367 25.95 -2.06 9.68
CA LEU A 367 25.07 -2.36 8.54
C LEU A 367 23.57 -2.40 8.91
N LEU A 368 23.23 -2.49 10.20
CA LEU A 368 21.85 -2.50 10.68
C LEU A 368 21.33 -1.10 11.05
N LEU A 369 22.24 -0.16 11.32
CA LEU A 369 21.96 1.25 11.55
C LEU A 369 21.82 1.98 10.21
#